data_AF-A0AA51X6D1-F1
#
_entry.id   AF-A0AA51X6D1-F1
#
_cell.length_a   1.000
_cell.length_b   1.000
_cell.length_c   1.000
_cell.angle_alpha   90.00
_cell.angle_beta   90.00
_cell.angle_gamma   90.00
#
_symmetry.space_group_name_H-M   'P 1'
#
loop_
_entity.id
_entity.type
_entity.pdbx_description
1 polymer ?
#
loop_
_entity_poly.entity_id
_entity_poly.type
_entity_poly.pdbx_seq_one_letter_code
_entity_poly.pdbx_strand_id
1 'polypeptide(L)'
;MAGGKHPETGIPFDKNGYPDFSSVSKKDVKIEFTGSRRKDVKAANEAGGFKKTPEGHVWHHHQDGKTMQLVPRDIHTKTGHDGGFSGG
;
A
#
# COMPACT_ATOMS: atom_id res chain seq x y z
N MET A 1 7.77 6.47 -16.57
CA MET A 1 8.76 5.50 -16.06
C MET A 1 8.08 4.14 -15.99
N ALA A 2 8.24 3.30 -17.02
CA ALA A 2 7.72 1.93 -17.01
C ALA A 2 8.91 0.99 -16.76
N GLY A 3 8.87 0.21 -15.67
CA GLY A 3 9.93 -0.76 -15.31
C GLY A 3 11.13 -0.22 -14.52
N GLY A 4 11.07 1.01 -14.02
CA GLY A 4 12.10 1.58 -13.13
C GLY A 4 11.85 1.28 -11.64
N LYS A 5 12.90 1.30 -10.81
CA LYS A 5 12.77 1.38 -9.35
C LYS A 5 12.71 2.84 -8.94
N HIS A 6 11.94 3.14 -7.89
CA HIS A 6 11.94 4.46 -7.29
C HIS A 6 13.35 4.82 -6.82
N PRO A 7 13.92 5.97 -7.21
CA PRO A 7 15.32 6.29 -6.93
C PRO A 7 15.62 6.45 -5.43
N GLU A 8 14.66 6.95 -4.64
CA GLU A 8 14.85 7.09 -3.19
C GLU A 8 14.49 5.84 -2.37
N THR A 9 13.31 5.24 -2.61
CA THR A 9 12.83 4.11 -1.81
C THR A 9 13.26 2.74 -2.34
N GLY A 10 13.74 2.67 -3.59
CA GLY A 10 14.11 1.42 -4.26
C GLY A 10 12.92 0.54 -4.65
N ILE A 11 11.69 0.99 -4.43
CA ILE A 11 10.46 0.22 -4.72
C ILE A 11 10.30 0.07 -6.24
N PRO A 12 10.25 -1.15 -6.79
CA PRO A 12 10.01 -1.36 -8.21
C PRO A 12 8.58 -0.96 -8.56
N PHE A 13 8.39 -0.41 -9.76
CA PHE A 13 7.07 -0.26 -10.35
C PHE A 13 6.77 -1.44 -11.27
N ASP A 14 5.54 -1.95 -11.22
CA ASP A 14 5.07 -2.99 -12.12
C ASP A 14 4.92 -2.47 -13.56
N LYS A 15 4.53 -3.35 -14.48
CA LYS A 15 4.35 -3.01 -15.90
C LYS A 15 3.25 -1.95 -16.15
N ASN A 16 2.35 -1.76 -15.18
CA ASN A 16 1.27 -0.79 -15.23
C ASN A 16 1.63 0.51 -14.53
N GLY A 17 2.82 0.60 -13.93
CA GLY A 17 3.29 1.78 -13.20
C GLY A 17 2.83 1.84 -11.74
N TYR A 18 2.35 0.72 -11.17
CA TYR A 18 2.02 0.65 -9.74
C TYR A 18 3.25 0.26 -8.92
N PRO A 19 3.49 0.92 -7.77
CA PRO A 19 4.58 0.54 -6.89
C PRO A 19 4.34 -0.83 -6.25
N ASP A 20 5.32 -1.71 -6.37
CA ASP A 20 5.30 -3.04 -5.76
C ASP A 20 5.94 -3.00 -4.37
N PHE A 21 5.08 -2.82 -3.36
CA PHE A 21 5.49 -2.82 -1.96
C PHE A 21 5.66 -4.22 -1.36
N SER A 22 5.58 -5.32 -2.14
CA SER A 22 5.70 -6.70 -1.62
C SER A 22 6.97 -6.92 -0.78
N SER A 23 8.07 -6.26 -1.14
CA SER A 23 9.36 -6.38 -0.43
C SER A 23 9.39 -5.68 0.93
N VAL A 24 8.49 -4.70 1.16
CA VAL A 24 8.44 -3.91 2.41
C VAL A 24 7.13 -4.13 3.17
N SER A 25 6.18 -4.88 2.60
CA SER A 25 4.93 -5.21 3.27
C SER A 25 5.22 -6.08 4.48
N LYS A 26 4.75 -5.61 5.62
CA LYS A 26 4.82 -6.34 6.89
C LYS A 26 3.73 -7.42 6.98
N LYS A 27 2.59 -7.18 6.33
CA LYS A 27 1.44 -8.08 6.38
C LYS A 27 0.50 -7.82 5.21
N ASP A 28 0.12 -8.90 4.54
CA ASP A 28 -0.90 -8.86 3.49
C ASP A 28 -2.18 -9.51 3.99
N VAL A 29 -3.30 -8.85 3.76
CA VAL A 29 -4.63 -9.36 4.12
C VAL A 29 -5.58 -9.19 2.95
N LYS A 30 -6.53 -10.12 2.80
CA LYS A 30 -7.57 -10.03 1.79
C LYS A 30 -8.84 -9.48 2.42
N ILE A 31 -9.37 -8.41 1.84
CA ILE A 31 -10.62 -7.79 2.26
C ILE A 31 -11.47 -7.47 1.03
N GLU A 32 -12.78 -7.33 1.23
CA GLU A 32 -13.66 -6.78 0.20
C GLU A 32 -13.57 -5.26 0.22
N PHE A 33 -13.20 -4.64 -0.90
CA PHE A 33 -13.08 -3.19 -0.98
C PHE A 33 -14.47 -2.55 -0.99
N THR A 34 -14.75 -1.77 0.04
CA THR A 34 -16.06 -1.14 0.25
C THR A 34 -16.17 0.22 -0.44
N GLY A 35 -15.10 0.66 -1.13
CA GLY A 35 -14.95 2.00 -1.70
C GLY A 35 -14.68 3.09 -0.65
N SER A 36 -14.68 2.75 0.64
CA SER A 36 -14.40 3.66 1.74
C SER A 36 -13.08 3.30 2.40
N ARG A 37 -12.01 4.07 2.14
CA ARG A 37 -10.68 3.84 2.71
C ARG A 37 -10.68 3.60 4.22
N ARG A 38 -11.52 4.32 4.98
CA ARG A 38 -11.64 4.13 6.43
C ARG A 38 -12.20 2.74 6.81
N LYS A 39 -13.22 2.27 6.10
CA LYS A 39 -13.82 0.95 6.31
C LYS A 39 -12.84 -0.14 5.92
N ASP A 40 -12.17 0.03 4.78
CA ASP A 40 -11.18 -0.91 4.28
C ASP A 40 -9.99 -1.03 5.24
N VAL A 41 -9.48 0.08 5.75
CA VAL A 41 -8.43 0.09 6.79
C VAL A 41 -8.87 -0.64 8.06
N LYS A 42 -10.13 -0.45 8.49
CA LYS A 42 -10.68 -1.15 9.65
C LYS A 42 -10.76 -2.67 9.38
N ALA A 43 -11.31 -3.07 8.24
CA ALA A 43 -11.39 -4.46 7.83
C ALA A 43 -10.01 -5.12 7.72
N ALA A 44 -9.02 -4.39 7.19
CA ALA A 44 -7.64 -4.87 7.07
C ALA A 44 -6.99 -5.03 8.44
N ASN A 45 -7.22 -4.11 9.38
CA ASN A 45 -6.79 -4.25 10.76
C ASN A 45 -7.41 -5.50 11.41
N GLU A 46 -8.72 -5.69 11.27
CA GLU A 46 -9.42 -6.86 11.81
C GLU A 46 -8.90 -8.16 11.20
N ALA A 47 -8.76 -8.23 9.87
CA ALA A 47 -8.20 -9.38 9.16
C ALA A 47 -6.72 -9.65 9.50
N GLY A 48 -5.96 -8.59 9.80
CA GLY A 48 -4.56 -8.67 10.20
C GLY A 48 -4.34 -8.98 11.68
N GLY A 49 -5.42 -9.03 12.49
CA GLY A 49 -5.32 -9.22 13.94
C GLY A 49 -4.84 -7.98 14.71
N PHE A 50 -4.96 -6.79 14.12
CA PHE A 50 -4.59 -5.53 14.73
C PHE A 50 -5.81 -4.80 15.28
N LYS A 51 -5.72 -4.28 16.51
CA LYS A 51 -6.77 -3.40 17.07
C LYS A 51 -6.87 -2.06 16.33
N LYS A 52 -5.75 -1.59 15.79
CA LYS A 52 -5.61 -0.37 14.99
C LYS A 52 -4.36 -0.52 14.11
N THR A 53 -4.28 0.28 13.05
CA THR A 53 -3.09 0.30 12.19
C THR A 53 -1.85 0.58 13.03
N PRO A 54 -0.80 -0.27 12.97
CA PRO A 54 0.44 -0.03 13.69
C PRO A 54 1.03 1.35 13.39
N GLU A 55 1.65 1.95 14.41
CA GLU A 55 2.30 3.25 14.25
C GLU A 55 3.40 3.19 13.18
N GLY A 56 3.53 4.27 12.42
CA GLY A 56 4.47 4.33 11.28
C GLY A 56 4.09 3.45 10.09
N HIS A 57 2.92 2.80 10.08
CA HIS A 57 2.45 1.98 8.96
C HIS A 57 1.12 2.48 8.41
N VAL A 58 0.85 2.13 7.16
CA VAL A 58 -0.41 2.40 6.46
C VAL A 58 -0.82 1.17 5.66
N TRP A 59 -2.12 0.99 5.48
CA TRP A 59 -2.62 0.01 4.54
C TRP A 59 -2.65 0.60 3.14
N HIS A 60 -1.98 -0.10 2.22
CA HIS A 60 -1.94 0.17 0.79
C HIS A 60 -2.91 -0.77 0.07
N HIS A 61 -3.79 -0.20 -0.74
CA HIS A 61 -4.70 -0.96 -1.61
C HIS A 61 -3.91 -1.50 -2.79
N HIS A 62 -3.74 -2.82 -2.85
CA HIS A 62 -3.07 -3.47 -3.97
C HIS A 62 -3.95 -3.42 -5.23
N GLN A 63 -3.33 -3.37 -6.41
CA GLN A 63 -3.99 -3.28 -7.71
C GLN A 63 -4.86 -4.50 -8.07
N ASP A 64 -4.82 -5.56 -7.26
CA ASP A 64 -5.67 -6.74 -7.45
C ASP A 64 -7.12 -6.53 -6.95
N GLY A 65 -7.41 -5.38 -6.32
CA GLY A 65 -8.75 -4.98 -5.89
C GLY A 65 -9.27 -5.71 -4.64
N LYS A 66 -8.42 -6.51 -3.98
CA LYS A 66 -8.83 -7.33 -2.82
C LYS A 66 -7.76 -7.48 -1.76
N THR A 67 -6.52 -7.13 -2.05
CA THR A 67 -5.40 -7.25 -1.11
C THR A 67 -5.05 -5.90 -0.52
N MET A 68 -4.91 -5.86 0.80
CA MET A 68 -4.37 -4.73 1.56
C MET A 68 -3.00 -5.12 2.09
N GLN A 69 -2.01 -4.29 1.79
CA GLN A 69 -0.63 -4.48 2.24
C GLN A 69 -0.29 -3.49 3.33
N LEU A 70 0.18 -3.97 4.48
CA LEU A 70 0.62 -3.12 5.58
C LEU A 70 2.05 -2.69 5.33
N VAL A 71 2.23 -1.46 4.88
CA VAL A 71 3.54 -0.93 4.46
C VAL A 71 3.99 0.21 5.37
N PRO A 72 5.29 0.44 5.54
CA PRO A 72 5.80 1.63 6.24
C PRO A 72 5.30 2.92 5.59
N ARG A 73 4.77 3.84 6.40
CA ARG A 73 4.22 5.13 5.95
C ARG A 73 5.26 5.93 5.19
N ASP A 74 6.50 5.97 5.67
CA ASP A 74 7.55 6.76 5.06
C ASP A 74 7.86 6.29 3.64
N ILE A 75 7.93 4.97 3.44
CA ILE A 75 8.15 4.37 2.12
C ILE A 75 6.95 4.62 1.22
N HIS A 76 5.73 4.43 1.73
CA HIS A 76 4.50 4.69 0.98
C HIS A 76 4.38 6.16 0.54
N THR A 77 4.66 7.11 1.44
CA THR A 77 4.57 8.55 1.15
C THR A 77 5.63 8.97 0.14
N LYS A 78 6.89 8.57 0.31
CA LYS A 78 7.97 8.89 -0.64
C LYS A 78 7.66 8.30 -2.02
N THR A 79 7.31 7.01 -2.06
CA THR A 79 7.00 6.33 -3.33
C THR A 79 5.77 6.90 -4.03
N GLY A 80 4.74 7.31 -3.27
CA GLY A 80 3.51 7.88 -3.81
C GLY A 80 3.65 9.33 -4.30
N HIS A 81 4.53 10.13 -3.69
CA HIS A 81 4.77 11.52 -4.10
C HIS A 81 5.51 11.63 -5.43
N ASP A 82 6.51 10.79 -5.70
CA ASP A 82 7.24 10.78 -6.97
C ASP A 82 6.59 9.87 -8.02
N GLY A 83 5.79 8.89 -7.60
CA GLY A 83 5.17 7.87 -8.45
C GLY A 83 3.90 8.29 -9.20
N GLY A 84 3.42 9.54 -9.04
CA GLY A 84 2.32 10.06 -9.86
C GLY A 84 0.91 9.68 -9.43
N PHE A 85 0.67 9.38 -8.16
CA PHE A 85 -0.69 9.32 -7.59
C PHE A 85 -0.77 10.22 -6.34
N SER A 86 -0.78 11.53 -6.59
CA SER A 86 -1.38 12.50 -5.68
C SER A 86 -2.88 12.23 -5.68
N GLY A 87 -3.36 11.48 -4.70
CA GLY A 87 -4.80 11.21 -4.53
C GLY A 87 -5.57 12.52 -4.43
N GLY A 88 -6.42 12.78 -5.43
CA GLY A 88 -7.59 13.65 -5.32
C GLY A 88 -8.75 12.92 -4.65
#